data_AF-A0ABD0BU37-F1
#
_entry.id   AF-A0ABD0BU37-F1
#
_cell.length_a   1.000
_cell.length_b   1.000
_cell.length_c   1.000
_cell.angle_alpha   90.00
_cell.angle_beta   90.00
_cell.angle_gamma   90.00
#
_symmetry.space_group_name_H-M   'P 1'
#
loop_
_entity.id
_entity.type
_entity.pdbx_description
1 polymer ?
#
loop_
_entity_poly.entity_id
_entity_poly.type
_entity_poly.pdbx_seq_one_letter_code
_entity_poly.pdbx_strand_id
1 'polypeptide(L)'
;MEPKNEKVPGIKESSRLLTFEYAFRQVGFIVLLAIIVAAIAGLFSSGAVSDVEKTNEAKSLTLSYERFGRRQTESRMALTFPVTSEGKYTLSMTSESSDAYEPGSVWPQPDSMYSRGNTLFLVYDRLQQTDKFTVLLFITPSKAGKWTNSIRVNNEPDIHFWQFIYP
;
A
#
# COMPACT_ATOMS: atom_id res chain seq x y z
N MET A 1 -31.97 -9.85 -78.00
CA MET A 1 -32.28 -9.22 -76.70
C MET A 1 -31.56 -10.00 -75.63
N GLU A 2 -30.61 -9.39 -74.93
CA GLU A 2 -30.13 -9.81 -73.60
C GLU A 2 -29.27 -8.67 -73.04
N PRO A 3 -29.68 -7.98 -71.95
CA PRO A 3 -28.87 -6.93 -71.37
C PRO A 3 -27.78 -7.52 -70.46
N LYS A 4 -26.57 -7.07 -70.79
CA LYS A 4 -25.26 -7.21 -70.17
C LYS A 4 -25.29 -7.17 -68.63
N ASN A 5 -24.70 -8.20 -68.03
CA ASN A 5 -24.48 -8.32 -66.59
C ASN A 5 -23.47 -7.25 -66.12
N GLU A 6 -23.97 -6.16 -65.55
CA GLU A 6 -23.16 -5.04 -65.07
C GLU A 6 -22.59 -5.39 -63.69
N LYS A 7 -21.32 -5.82 -63.66
CA LYS A 7 -20.58 -5.99 -62.41
C LYS A 7 -20.33 -4.62 -61.80
N VAL A 8 -21.12 -4.30 -60.77
CA VAL A 8 -20.96 -3.13 -59.90
C VAL A 8 -19.52 -3.11 -59.37
N PRO A 9 -18.80 -1.98 -59.45
CA PRO A 9 -17.38 -1.92 -59.12
C PRO A 9 -17.15 -2.28 -57.66
N GLY A 10 -16.28 -3.27 -57.45
CA GLY A 10 -15.92 -3.77 -56.13
C GLY A 10 -15.38 -2.66 -55.25
N ILE A 11 -16.13 -2.36 -54.19
CA ILE A 11 -15.59 -1.67 -53.03
C ILE A 11 -14.51 -2.59 -52.48
N LYS A 12 -13.24 -2.19 -52.61
CA LYS A 12 -12.12 -2.82 -51.91
C LYS A 12 -12.26 -2.47 -50.43
N GLU A 13 -13.23 -3.07 -49.74
CA GLU A 13 -13.20 -3.12 -48.29
C GLU A 13 -11.93 -3.86 -47.91
N SER A 14 -10.98 -3.15 -47.30
CA SER A 14 -9.77 -3.76 -46.78
C SER A 14 -10.17 -4.69 -45.65
N SER A 15 -10.35 -5.97 -45.97
CA SER A 15 -10.69 -7.07 -45.07
C SER A 15 -9.83 -7.11 -43.80
N ARG A 16 -8.60 -6.56 -43.87
CA ARG A 16 -7.66 -6.39 -42.74
C ARG A 16 -8.13 -5.41 -41.65
N LEU A 17 -8.82 -4.32 -42.01
CA LEU A 17 -9.35 -3.37 -41.02
C LEU A 17 -10.53 -3.98 -40.24
N LEU A 18 -11.39 -4.73 -40.93
CA LEU A 18 -12.53 -5.44 -40.32
C LEU A 18 -12.07 -6.56 -39.35
N THR A 19 -11.01 -7.30 -39.69
CA THR A 19 -10.46 -8.33 -38.78
C THR A 19 -9.75 -7.71 -37.58
N PHE A 20 -9.05 -6.58 -37.77
CA PHE A 20 -8.39 -5.86 -36.70
C PHE A 20 -9.40 -5.28 -35.70
N GLU A 21 -10.48 -4.68 -36.19
CA GLU A 21 -11.57 -4.15 -35.36
C GLU A 21 -12.28 -5.27 -34.57
N TYR A 22 -12.55 -6.42 -35.21
CA TYR A 22 -13.15 -7.57 -34.54
C TYR A 22 -12.24 -8.17 -33.47
N ALA A 23 -10.94 -8.31 -33.76
CA ALA A 23 -9.95 -8.77 -32.79
C ALA A 23 -9.80 -7.80 -31.62
N PHE A 24 -9.78 -6.48 -31.87
CA PHE A 24 -9.73 -5.46 -30.83
C PHE A 24 -10.98 -5.45 -29.95
N ARG A 25 -12.16 -5.68 -30.56
CA ARG A 25 -13.42 -5.82 -29.84
C ARG A 25 -13.45 -7.08 -28.97
N GLN A 26 -12.90 -8.19 -29.44
CA GLN A 26 -12.87 -9.44 -28.69
C GLN A 26 -11.83 -9.43 -27.58
N VAL A 27 -10.62 -8.92 -27.84
CA VAL A 27 -9.58 -8.73 -26.81
C VAL A 27 -10.05 -7.72 -25.77
N GLY A 28 -10.61 -6.59 -26.20
CA GLY A 28 -11.18 -5.57 -25.31
C GLY A 28 -12.30 -6.13 -24.44
N PHE A 29 -13.19 -6.96 -25.00
CA PHE A 29 -14.24 -7.62 -24.24
C PHE A 29 -13.69 -8.60 -23.21
N ILE A 30 -12.70 -9.43 -23.57
CA ILE A 30 -12.07 -10.37 -22.64
C ILE A 30 -11.37 -9.61 -21.50
N VAL A 31 -10.64 -8.53 -21.81
CA VAL A 31 -9.97 -7.69 -20.81
C VAL A 31 -11.00 -7.03 -19.89
N LEU A 32 -12.08 -6.46 -20.44
CA LEU A 32 -13.15 -5.86 -19.65
C LEU A 32 -13.81 -6.90 -18.72
N LEU A 33 -14.13 -8.08 -19.24
CA LEU A 33 -14.71 -9.17 -18.47
C LEU A 33 -13.76 -9.60 -17.33
N ALA A 34 -12.46 -9.69 -17.60
CA ALA A 34 -11.45 -9.98 -16.59
C ALA A 34 -11.38 -8.92 -15.49
N ILE A 35 -11.45 -7.63 -15.84
CA ILE A 35 -11.50 -6.52 -14.86
C ILE A 35 -12.76 -6.62 -14.01
N ILE A 36 -13.93 -6.91 -14.61
CA ILE A 36 -15.19 -7.08 -13.87
C ILE A 36 -15.10 -8.25 -12.89
N VAL A 37 -14.60 -9.41 -13.34
CA VAL A 37 -14.41 -10.58 -12.47
C VAL A 37 -13.44 -10.27 -11.33
N ALA A 38 -12.33 -9.57 -11.62
CA ALA A 38 -11.39 -9.12 -10.61
C ALA A 38 -12.03 -8.15 -9.59
N ALA A 39 -12.88 -7.23 -10.05
CA ALA A 39 -13.63 -6.33 -9.18
C ALA A 39 -14.61 -7.06 -8.26
N ILE A 40 -15.36 -8.04 -8.79
CA ILE A 40 -16.28 -8.88 -8.00
C ILE A 40 -15.49 -9.74 -7.00
N ALA A 41 -14.32 -10.24 -7.39
CA ALA A 41 -13.41 -10.97 -6.50
C ALA A 41 -12.73 -10.09 -5.44
N GLY A 42 -12.97 -8.78 -5.43
CA GLY A 42 -12.41 -7.86 -4.45
C GLY A 42 -10.96 -7.46 -4.73
N LEU A 43 -10.41 -7.74 -5.92
CA LEU A 43 -9.04 -7.38 -6.30
C LEU A 43 -8.80 -5.85 -6.30
N PHE A 44 -9.86 -5.06 -6.42
CA PHE A 44 -9.82 -3.59 -6.34
C PHE A 44 -10.42 -3.03 -5.05
N SER A 45 -10.78 -3.89 -4.09
CA SER A 45 -11.21 -3.44 -2.77
C SER A 45 -10.00 -2.78 -2.08
N SER A 46 -10.19 -1.57 -1.56
CA SER A 46 -9.20 -0.85 -0.76
C SER A 46 -8.67 -1.78 0.35
N GLY A 47 -7.37 -2.07 0.34
CA GLY A 47 -6.69 -2.92 1.33
C GLY A 47 -5.97 -4.14 0.73
N ALA A 48 -6.66 -5.01 -0.01
CA ALA A 48 -6.17 -6.36 -0.30
C ALA A 48 -4.90 -6.46 -1.18
N VAL A 49 -4.61 -5.45 -2.01
CA VAL A 49 -3.43 -5.43 -2.90
C VAL A 49 -2.27 -4.60 -2.33
N SER A 50 -2.54 -3.70 -1.39
CA SER A 50 -1.56 -2.74 -0.86
C SER A 50 -1.08 -3.07 0.54
N ASP A 51 -1.81 -3.87 1.31
CA ASP A 51 -1.40 -4.30 2.64
C ASP A 51 -0.16 -5.20 2.58
N VAL A 52 0.87 -4.82 3.31
CA VAL A 52 2.13 -5.54 3.42
C VAL A 52 2.39 -5.83 4.90
N GLU A 53 2.71 -7.08 5.19
CA GLU A 53 3.24 -7.49 6.48
C GLU A 53 4.74 -7.78 6.37
N LYS A 54 5.52 -7.27 7.32
CA LYS A 54 6.95 -7.55 7.46
C LYS A 54 7.28 -7.87 8.90
N THR A 55 8.18 -8.82 9.12
CA THR A 55 8.72 -9.15 10.43
C THR A 55 10.24 -9.03 10.38
N ASN A 56 10.86 -8.52 11.44
CA ASN A 56 12.32 -8.44 11.51
C ASN A 56 12.97 -9.83 11.68
N GLU A 57 14.29 -9.91 11.49
CA GLU A 57 15.03 -11.18 11.55
C GLU A 57 14.90 -11.88 12.92
N ALA A 58 14.84 -11.09 13.99
CA ALA A 58 14.70 -11.58 15.37
C ALA A 58 13.25 -11.99 15.74
N LYS A 59 12.26 -11.78 14.86
CA LYS A 59 10.83 -11.97 15.14
C LYS A 59 10.34 -11.19 16.37
N SER A 60 11.02 -10.11 16.71
CA SER A 60 10.71 -9.23 17.84
C SER A 60 9.81 -8.05 17.44
N LEU A 61 9.59 -7.82 16.15
CA LEU A 61 8.64 -6.82 15.64
C LEU A 61 8.02 -7.29 14.33
N THR A 62 6.71 -7.08 14.20
CA THR A 62 5.94 -7.22 12.97
C THR A 62 5.25 -5.89 12.63
N LEU A 63 5.43 -5.42 11.41
CA LEU A 63 4.81 -4.23 10.85
C LEU A 63 3.79 -4.65 9.79
N SER A 64 2.54 -4.23 9.93
CA SER A 64 1.51 -4.27 8.90
C SER A 64 1.19 -2.85 8.46
N TYR A 65 1.26 -2.58 7.15
CA TYR A 65 1.11 -1.24 6.60
C TYR A 65 0.65 -1.25 5.13
N GLU A 66 0.08 -0.14 4.67
CA GLU A 66 -0.23 0.07 3.26
C GLU A 66 1.00 0.56 2.49
N ARG A 67 1.42 -0.18 1.46
CA ARG A 67 2.57 0.20 0.60
C ARG A 67 2.29 1.40 -0.28
N PHE A 68 1.02 1.64 -0.59
CA PHE A 68 0.57 2.74 -1.44
C PHE A 68 -0.38 3.62 -0.65
N GLY A 69 0.01 4.89 -0.47
CA GLY A 69 -0.79 5.89 0.22
C GLY A 69 -1.12 7.06 -0.69
N ARG A 70 -1.87 8.02 -0.17
CA ARG A 70 -2.17 9.27 -0.86
C ARG A 70 -1.83 10.44 0.05
N ARG A 71 -1.28 11.50 -0.55
CA ARG A 71 -0.97 12.73 0.16
C ARG A 71 -2.23 13.28 0.83
N GLN A 72 -2.08 13.80 2.04
CA GLN A 72 -3.19 14.34 2.86
C GLN A 72 -4.30 13.32 3.18
N THR A 73 -4.04 12.03 3.00
CA THR A 73 -4.95 10.96 3.42
C THR A 73 -4.29 10.19 4.55
N GLU A 74 -5.01 10.05 5.67
CA GLU A 74 -4.51 9.30 6.81
C GLU A 74 -4.31 7.82 6.43
N SER A 75 -3.18 7.26 6.84
CA SER A 75 -2.83 5.86 6.66
C SER A 75 -2.55 5.22 8.02
N ARG A 76 -2.90 3.94 8.15
CA ARG A 76 -2.73 3.18 9.39
C ARG A 76 -1.55 2.22 9.28
N MET A 77 -0.71 2.20 10.29
CA MET A 77 0.32 1.19 10.52
C MET A 77 0.00 0.42 11.79
N ALA A 78 0.13 -0.90 11.76
CA ALA A 78 0.02 -1.75 12.94
C ALA A 78 1.37 -2.38 13.27
N LEU A 79 1.86 -2.10 14.46
CA LEU A 79 3.13 -2.55 14.98
C LEU A 79 2.88 -3.55 16.10
N THR A 80 3.22 -4.81 15.88
CA THR A 80 3.01 -5.87 16.86
C THR A 80 4.33 -6.45 17.33
N PHE A 81 4.54 -6.49 18.64
CA PHE A 81 5.72 -7.07 19.25
C PHE A 81 5.38 -7.78 20.57
N PRO A 82 6.12 -8.83 20.95
CA PRO A 82 5.98 -9.43 22.28
C PRO A 82 6.61 -8.54 23.35
N VAL A 83 6.03 -8.53 24.54
CA VAL A 83 6.59 -7.91 25.75
C VAL A 83 7.18 -9.03 26.60
N THR A 84 8.46 -9.33 26.42
CA THR A 84 9.15 -10.46 27.06
C THR A 84 9.60 -10.14 28.49
N SER A 85 9.92 -8.88 28.77
CA SER A 85 10.20 -8.36 30.11
C SER A 85 9.29 -7.17 30.40
N GLU A 86 8.76 -7.08 31.61
CA GLU A 86 7.96 -5.91 32.03
C GLU A 86 8.83 -4.65 32.07
N GLY A 87 8.20 -3.50 31.78
CA GLY A 87 8.83 -2.19 31.93
C GLY A 87 8.77 -1.35 30.67
N LYS A 88 9.87 -0.65 30.39
CA LYS A 88 9.93 0.41 29.38
C LYS A 88 10.18 -0.12 27.98
N TYR A 89 9.29 0.23 27.05
CA TYR A 89 9.43 -0.03 25.63
C TYR A 89 9.41 1.29 24.86
N THR A 90 10.36 1.45 23.95
CA THR A 90 10.47 2.61 23.08
C THR A 90 10.33 2.16 21.63
N LEU A 91 9.23 2.50 20.99
CA LEU A 91 9.06 2.35 19.56
C LEU A 91 9.64 3.60 18.88
N SER A 92 10.43 3.40 17.82
CA SER A 92 10.97 4.51 17.04
C SER A 92 10.78 4.28 15.55
N MET A 93 10.24 5.28 14.87
CA MET A 93 10.04 5.31 13.42
C MET A 93 10.89 6.42 12.82
N THR A 94 11.83 6.06 11.95
CA THR A 94 12.69 7.00 11.25
C THR A 94 12.26 7.10 9.80
N SER A 95 12.13 8.33 9.30
CA SER A 95 11.82 8.63 7.90
C SER A 95 13.00 9.30 7.21
N GLU A 96 13.04 9.25 5.88
CA GLU A 96 14.03 10.00 5.08
C GLU A 96 13.98 11.52 5.32
N SER A 97 12.80 12.08 5.65
CA SER A 97 12.62 13.48 6.01
C SER A 97 11.71 13.64 7.23
N SER A 98 12.01 14.59 8.12
CA SER A 98 11.21 14.90 9.31
C SER A 98 9.81 15.42 8.98
N ASP A 99 9.64 15.98 7.78
CA ASP A 99 8.38 16.56 7.32
C ASP A 99 7.63 15.67 6.33
N ALA A 100 8.05 14.41 6.10
CA ALA A 100 7.40 13.49 5.17
C ALA A 100 6.00 13.04 5.65
N TYR A 101 5.82 12.98 6.97
CA TYR A 101 4.61 12.51 7.62
C TYR A 101 4.21 13.45 8.75
N GLU A 102 2.93 13.78 8.80
CA GLU A 102 2.32 14.42 9.96
C GLU A 102 1.85 13.33 10.93
N PRO A 103 2.32 13.34 12.20
CA PRO A 103 1.85 12.40 13.20
C PRO A 103 0.36 12.61 13.48
N GLY A 104 -0.44 11.56 13.33
CA GLY A 104 -1.85 11.55 13.69
C GLY A 104 -2.07 10.95 15.08
N SER A 105 -3.10 10.12 15.21
CA SER A 105 -3.41 9.42 16.46
C SER A 105 -2.55 8.16 16.65
N VAL A 106 -2.41 7.73 17.91
CA VAL A 106 -1.72 6.48 18.27
C VAL A 106 -2.49 5.74 19.35
N TRP A 107 -2.67 4.43 19.17
CA TRP A 107 -3.42 3.57 20.09
C TRP A 107 -2.70 2.24 20.32
N PRO A 108 -2.48 1.80 21.56
CA PRO A 108 -2.73 2.53 22.81
C PRO A 108 -1.85 3.78 22.94
N GLN A 109 -2.34 4.77 23.69
CA GLN A 109 -1.64 6.03 23.89
C GLN A 109 -0.30 5.79 24.64
N PRO A 110 0.83 6.30 24.14
CA PRO A 110 2.12 6.22 24.83
C PRO A 110 2.16 7.16 26.04
N ASP A 111 2.98 6.81 27.04
CA ASP A 111 3.27 7.68 28.19
C ASP A 111 4.05 8.94 27.76
N SER A 112 4.86 8.84 26.69
CA SER A 112 5.54 10.00 26.09
C SER A 112 5.69 9.84 24.57
N MET A 113 5.54 10.95 23.85
CA MET A 113 5.75 11.02 22.40
C MET A 113 6.57 12.26 22.07
N TYR A 114 7.63 12.10 21.30
CA TYR A 114 8.48 13.21 20.86
C TYR A 114 9.22 12.86 19.58
N SER A 115 9.63 13.89 18.84
CA SER A 115 10.45 13.74 17.64
C SER A 115 11.87 14.24 17.91
N ARG A 116 12.87 13.56 17.35
CA ARG A 116 14.28 14.00 17.34
C ARG A 116 14.86 13.75 15.95
N GLY A 117 15.23 14.82 15.25
CA GLY A 117 15.62 14.71 13.85
C GLY A 117 14.47 14.18 13.00
N ASN A 118 14.72 13.11 12.24
CA ASN A 118 13.71 12.47 11.39
C ASN A 118 13.05 11.26 12.05
N THR A 119 13.20 11.11 13.37
CA THR A 119 12.71 9.96 14.12
C THR A 119 11.62 10.38 15.10
N LEU A 120 10.46 9.74 15.01
CA LEU A 120 9.38 9.79 15.98
C LEU A 120 9.58 8.70 17.04
N PHE A 121 9.51 9.05 18.31
CA PHE A 121 9.61 8.13 19.44
C PHE A 121 8.26 8.04 20.17
N LEU A 122 7.82 6.82 20.44
CA LEU A 122 6.65 6.48 21.26
C LEU A 122 7.14 5.64 22.43
N VAL A 123 6.90 6.12 23.65
CA VAL A 123 7.43 5.52 24.87
C VAL A 123 6.30 4.97 25.72
N TYR A 124 6.42 3.71 26.12
CA TYR A 124 5.52 3.01 27.04
C TYR A 124 6.34 2.57 28.26
N ASP A 125 6.15 3.18 29.42
CA ASP A 125 7.04 2.97 30.57
C ASP A 125 6.71 1.72 31.40
N ARG A 126 5.47 1.20 31.29
CA ARG A 126 4.94 0.15 32.17
C ARG A 126 4.16 -0.94 31.42
N LEU A 127 4.74 -1.46 30.34
CA LEU A 127 4.13 -2.61 29.67
C LEU A 127 4.24 -3.87 30.53
N GLN A 128 3.13 -4.60 30.60
CA GLN A 128 3.03 -5.91 31.24
C GLN A 128 3.40 -7.01 30.25
N GLN A 129 3.90 -8.15 30.73
CA GLN A 129 4.21 -9.28 29.85
C GLN A 129 2.99 -9.70 29.04
N THR A 130 3.20 -9.84 27.73
CA THR A 130 2.19 -10.31 26.78
C THR A 130 2.87 -10.85 25.54
N ASP A 131 2.30 -11.90 24.96
CA ASP A 131 2.80 -12.47 23.71
C ASP A 131 2.64 -11.50 22.53
N LYS A 132 1.65 -10.59 22.61
CA LYS A 132 1.33 -9.64 21.55
C LYS A 132 0.86 -8.32 22.14
N PHE A 133 1.66 -7.28 21.93
CA PHE A 133 1.28 -5.89 22.12
C PHE A 133 1.24 -5.20 20.76
N THR A 134 0.12 -4.56 20.43
CA THR A 134 -0.08 -3.92 19.12
C THR A 134 -0.27 -2.42 19.29
N VAL A 135 0.54 -1.65 18.57
CA VAL A 135 0.43 -0.20 18.43
C VAL A 135 -0.10 0.13 17.04
N LEU A 136 -1.27 0.77 17.00
CA LEU A 136 -1.85 1.39 15.82
C LEU A 136 -1.34 2.83 15.74
N LEU A 137 -0.60 3.13 14.68
CA LEU A 137 -0.07 4.45 14.40
C LEU A 137 -0.78 4.99 13.14
N PHE A 138 -1.43 6.13 13.27
CA PHE A 138 -2.08 6.83 12.17
C PHE A 138 -1.18 7.99 11.74
N ILE A 139 -0.81 8.04 10.47
CA ILE A 139 0.04 9.10 9.91
C ILE A 139 -0.52 9.62 8.60
N THR A 140 -0.35 10.91 8.37
CA THR A 140 -0.78 11.58 7.16
C THR A 140 0.43 11.98 6.34
N PRO A 141 0.66 11.40 5.14
CA PRO A 141 1.76 11.80 4.28
C PRO A 141 1.55 13.24 3.77
N SER A 142 2.56 14.10 3.93
CA SER A 142 2.50 15.50 3.52
C SER A 142 3.02 15.72 2.09
N LYS A 143 3.86 14.80 1.59
CA LYS A 143 4.57 14.88 0.30
C LYS A 143 4.38 13.62 -0.54
N ALA A 144 4.20 13.81 -1.84
CA ALA A 144 4.14 12.72 -2.82
C ALA A 144 5.53 12.15 -3.11
N GLY A 145 5.59 10.89 -3.57
CA GLY A 145 6.82 10.20 -3.94
C GLY A 145 7.06 8.89 -3.20
N LYS A 146 8.22 8.27 -3.45
CA LYS A 146 8.66 7.08 -2.73
C LYS A 146 9.42 7.52 -1.48
N TRP A 147 9.02 6.98 -0.33
CA TRP A 147 9.64 7.24 0.97
C TRP A 147 10.13 5.95 1.58
N THR A 148 11.40 5.92 2.00
CA THR A 148 11.95 4.82 2.79
C THR A 148 11.88 5.17 4.28
N ASN A 149 11.51 4.18 5.09
CA ASN A 149 11.39 4.31 6.52
C ASN A 149 12.04 3.12 7.21
N SER A 150 12.42 3.29 8.46
CA SER A 150 12.79 2.20 9.36
C SER A 150 12.00 2.29 10.66
N ILE A 151 11.66 1.14 11.22
CA ILE A 151 10.95 1.07 12.49
C ILE A 151 11.53 0.00 13.39
N ARG A 152 11.68 0.31 14.68
CA ARG A 152 12.27 -0.60 15.66
C ARG A 152 11.63 -0.45 17.04
N VAL A 153 11.70 -1.50 17.83
CA VAL A 153 11.35 -1.51 19.24
C VAL A 153 12.63 -1.68 20.06
N ASN A 154 12.87 -0.78 21.02
CA ASN A 154 14.06 -0.80 21.88
C ASN A 154 15.36 -0.90 21.05
N ASN A 155 16.26 -1.79 21.45
CA ASN A 155 17.52 -2.06 20.79
C ASN A 155 17.46 -3.26 19.83
N GLU A 156 16.26 -3.75 19.48
CA GLU A 156 16.06 -4.84 18.53
C GLU A 156 16.36 -4.44 17.08
N PRO A 157 16.55 -5.40 16.16
CA PRO A 157 16.70 -5.14 14.72
C PRO A 157 15.51 -4.38 14.15
N ASP A 158 15.77 -3.45 13.24
CA ASP A 158 14.77 -2.64 12.59
C ASP A 158 14.11 -3.34 11.39
N ILE A 159 12.91 -2.87 11.03
CA ILE A 159 12.24 -3.20 9.79
C ILE A 159 12.40 -2.03 8.84
N HIS A 160 13.13 -2.24 7.74
CA HIS A 160 13.16 -1.32 6.62
C HIS A 160 11.98 -1.54 5.68
N PHE A 161 11.27 -0.47 5.38
CA PHE A 161 10.12 -0.50 4.47
C PHE A 161 10.05 0.76 3.63
N TRP A 162 9.25 0.71 2.58
CA TRP A 162 8.98 1.87 1.75
C TRP A 162 7.50 2.00 1.48
N GLN A 163 7.07 3.25 1.30
CA GLN A 163 5.72 3.60 0.83
C GLN A 163 5.82 4.50 -0.40
N PHE A 164 4.87 4.36 -1.31
CA PHE A 164 4.71 5.27 -2.44
C PHE A 164 3.44 6.07 -2.25
N ILE A 165 3.58 7.39 -2.22
CA ILE A 165 2.52 8.34 -1.91
C ILE A 165 2.10 9.05 -3.20
N TYR A 166 0.86 8.82 -3.60
CA TYR A 166 0.24 9.51 -4.73
C TYR A 166 -0.13 10.97 -4.37
N PRO A 167 -0.13 11.90 -5.36
CA PRO A 167 -0.46 13.31 -5.13
C PRO A 167 -1.86 13.63 -4.58
#